data_AF-A0A820DM15-F1
#
_entry.id   AF-A0A820DM15-F1
#
_cell.length_a   1.000
_cell.length_b   1.000
_cell.length_c   1.000
_cell.angle_alpha   90.00
_cell.angle_beta   90.00
_cell.angle_gamma   90.00
#
_symmetry.space_group_name_H-M   'P 1'
#
loop_
_entity.id
_entity.type
_entity.pdbx_description
1 polymer ?
#
loop_
_entity_poly.entity_id
_entity_poly.type
_entity_poly.pdbx_seq_one_letter_code
_entity_poly.pdbx_strand_id
1 'polypeptide(L)'
;MMKKIIGHAIYQLAVIFFILLAGPKVFNIDDGRPVDSIFKPSEHFTMIFNVFVLMNLFNAINCRKIHCEKKIFHGISKNPIFYGIWIVTFIVQIVLVQYGSFTFSCVALAFQQWIWCLLFGVSVLLWNQVLSLIPVTRHIPTSSASDVYDPTLPPVELDREEQSRPEANLTKDKSFGYPE
;
A
#
# COMPACT_ATOMS: atom_id res chain seq x y z
N MET A 1 -6.68 9.15 -1.30
CA MET A 1 -5.79 8.19 -0.61
C MET A 1 -6.56 7.03 0.01
N MET A 2 -7.63 7.31 0.76
CA MET A 2 -8.42 6.30 1.49
C MET A 2 -8.88 5.09 0.65
N LYS A 3 -9.35 5.29 -0.60
CA LYS A 3 -9.76 4.17 -1.49
C LYS A 3 -8.67 3.10 -1.66
N LYS A 4 -7.42 3.52 -1.85
CA LYS A 4 -6.30 2.58 -2.07
C LYS A 4 -5.95 1.82 -0.80
N ILE A 5 -6.01 2.50 0.35
CA ILE A 5 -5.75 1.91 1.66
C ILE A 5 -6.85 0.89 1.98
N ILE A 6 -8.12 1.28 1.88
CA ILE A 6 -9.27 0.40 2.14
C ILE A 6 -9.29 -0.77 1.15
N GLY A 7 -9.07 -0.52 -0.14
CA GLY A 7 -9.09 -1.57 -1.16
C GLY A 7 -7.98 -2.61 -0.98
N HIS A 8 -6.79 -2.20 -0.54
CA HIS A 8 -5.71 -3.14 -0.21
C HIS A 8 -6.00 -3.91 1.09
N ALA A 9 -6.51 -3.24 2.13
CA ALA A 9 -6.86 -3.90 3.39
C ALA A 9 -7.94 -4.97 3.21
N ILE A 10 -9.01 -4.66 2.46
CA ILE A 10 -10.08 -5.63 2.16
C ILE A 10 -9.53 -6.82 1.37
N TYR A 11 -8.67 -6.57 0.38
CA TYR A 11 -8.07 -7.63 -0.41
C TYR A 11 -7.20 -8.57 0.43
N GLN A 12 -6.30 -8.02 1.24
CA GLN A 12 -5.45 -8.81 2.12
C GLN A 12 -6.28 -9.63 3.11
N LEU A 13 -7.32 -9.03 3.69
CA LEU A 13 -8.23 -9.73 4.59
C LEU A 13 -8.95 -10.89 3.87
N ALA A 14 -9.48 -10.66 2.67
CA ALA A 14 -10.16 -11.69 1.88
C ALA A 14 -9.24 -12.86 1.52
N VAL A 15 -7.99 -12.57 1.11
CA VAL A 15 -6.99 -13.61 0.81
C VAL A 15 -6.63 -14.42 2.05
N ILE A 16 -6.42 -13.77 3.20
CA ILE A 16 -6.13 -14.47 4.46
C ILE A 16 -7.30 -15.35 4.87
N PHE A 17 -8.54 -14.85 4.81
CA PHE A 17 -9.72 -15.66 5.10
C PHE A 17 -9.87 -16.84 4.15
N PHE A 18 -9.60 -16.64 2.86
CA PHE A 18 -9.61 -17.71 1.87
C PHE A 18 -8.60 -18.81 2.23
N ILE A 19 -7.36 -18.45 2.56
CA ILE A 19 -6.32 -19.42 2.95
C ILE A 19 -6.67 -20.06 4.30
N LEU A 20 -7.22 -19.32 5.24
CA LEU A 20 -7.60 -19.82 6.56
C LEU A 20 -8.75 -20.85 6.50
N LEU A 21 -9.71 -20.66 5.60
CA LEU A 21 -10.87 -21.55 5.48
C LEU A 21 -10.68 -22.67 4.46
N ALA A 22 -10.03 -22.38 3.33
CA ALA A 22 -9.90 -23.30 2.19
C ALA A 22 -8.46 -23.81 1.96
N GLY A 23 -7.45 -23.20 2.58
CA GLY A 23 -6.05 -23.58 2.42
C GLY A 23 -5.74 -25.07 2.64
N PRO A 24 -6.29 -25.74 3.67
CA PRO A 24 -6.07 -27.17 3.90
C PRO A 24 -6.54 -28.03 2.72
N LYS A 25 -7.72 -27.70 2.16
CA LYS A 25 -8.30 -28.40 1.01
C LYS A 25 -7.62 -28.08 -0.32
N VAL A 26 -7.17 -26.83 -0.50
CA VAL A 26 -6.58 -26.34 -1.77
C VAL A 26 -5.10 -26.71 -1.88
N PHE A 27 -4.36 -26.67 -0.78
CA PHE A 27 -2.92 -26.91 -0.77
C PHE A 27 -2.54 -28.31 -0.27
N ASN A 28 -3.52 -29.13 0.13
CA ASN A 28 -3.32 -30.49 0.62
C ASN A 28 -2.33 -30.53 1.81
N ILE A 29 -2.51 -29.58 2.72
CA ILE A 29 -1.68 -29.39 3.91
C ILE A 29 -2.49 -29.85 5.11
N ASP A 30 -1.80 -30.41 6.10
CA ASP A 30 -2.42 -30.81 7.35
C ASP A 30 -3.17 -29.63 7.99
N ASP A 31 -4.43 -29.87 8.33
CA ASP A 31 -5.28 -28.89 8.98
C ASP A 31 -4.63 -28.56 10.32
N GLY A 32 -4.01 -27.37 10.44
CA GLY A 32 -3.42 -26.90 11.69
C GLY A 32 -4.41 -26.73 12.85
N ARG A 33 -5.64 -27.22 12.70
CA ARG A 33 -6.70 -27.35 13.69
C ARG A 33 -6.49 -28.69 14.41
N PRO A 34 -5.87 -28.70 15.58
CA PRO A 34 -5.62 -29.94 16.28
C PRO A 34 -6.91 -30.31 17.02
N VAL A 35 -7.32 -31.58 16.91
CA VAL A 35 -8.33 -32.16 17.80
C VAL A 35 -7.80 -32.19 19.25
N ASP A 36 -6.47 -32.11 19.48
CA ASP A 36 -5.88 -32.36 20.81
C ASP A 36 -4.69 -31.46 21.26
N SER A 37 -4.24 -30.43 20.52
CA SER A 37 -3.01 -29.68 20.93
C SER A 37 -2.91 -28.25 20.38
N ILE A 38 -3.38 -27.29 21.17
CA ILE A 38 -3.53 -25.84 20.86
C ILE A 38 -2.24 -25.14 20.37
N PHE A 39 -1.07 -25.75 20.48
CA PHE A 39 0.23 -25.10 20.23
C PHE A 39 1.15 -25.84 19.24
N LYS A 40 0.64 -26.76 18.40
CA LYS A 40 1.50 -27.39 17.39
C LYS A 40 1.78 -26.39 16.26
N PRO A 41 3.07 -26.07 15.97
CA PRO A 41 3.40 -25.28 14.80
C PRO A 41 2.92 -26.02 13.54
N SER A 42 2.06 -25.37 12.76
CA SER A 42 1.46 -25.94 11.56
C SER A 42 1.96 -25.20 10.32
N GLU A 43 2.18 -25.97 9.26
CA GLU A 43 2.47 -25.44 7.92
C GLU A 43 1.38 -24.48 7.44
N HIS A 44 0.12 -24.73 7.81
CA HIS A 44 -1.02 -23.89 7.42
C HIS A 44 -0.92 -22.47 8.02
N PHE A 45 -0.65 -22.35 9.32
CA PHE A 45 -0.46 -21.05 9.96
C PHE A 45 0.80 -20.34 9.49
N THR A 46 1.87 -21.10 9.23
CA THR A 46 3.11 -20.53 8.69
C THR A 46 2.89 -19.97 7.27
N MET A 47 2.09 -20.65 6.44
CA MET A 47 1.70 -20.17 5.12
C MET A 47 0.87 -18.88 5.22
N ILE A 48 -0.09 -18.80 6.14
CA ILE A 48 -0.87 -17.57 6.36
C ILE A 48 0.04 -16.40 6.73
N PHE A 49 0.96 -16.61 7.67
CA PHE A 49 1.94 -15.61 8.07
C PHE A 49 2.83 -15.18 6.89
N ASN A 50 3.37 -16.15 6.12
CA ASN A 50 4.25 -15.86 5.00
C ASN A 50 3.53 -15.08 3.90
N VAL A 51 2.30 -15.47 3.56
CA VAL A 51 1.47 -14.74 2.59
C VAL A 51 1.18 -13.32 3.08
N PHE A 52 0.83 -13.13 4.34
CA PHE A 52 0.60 -11.79 4.90
C PHE A 52 1.83 -10.88 4.78
N VAL A 53 3.02 -11.37 5.16
CA VAL A 53 4.25 -10.56 5.06
C VAL A 53 4.63 -10.29 3.61
N LEU A 54 4.56 -11.29 2.73
CA LEU A 54 4.85 -11.11 1.30
C LEU A 54 3.87 -10.12 0.65
N MET A 55 2.58 -10.20 0.95
CA MET A 55 1.60 -9.22 0.46
C MET A 55 1.94 -7.80 0.91
N ASN A 56 2.37 -7.61 2.17
CA ASN A 56 2.83 -6.30 2.66
C ASN A 56 4.10 -5.83 1.96
N LEU A 57 5.04 -6.74 1.71
CA LEU A 57 6.30 -6.46 1.02
C LEU A 57 6.06 -6.03 -0.45
N PHE A 58 5.16 -6.70 -1.17
CA PHE A 58 4.77 -6.28 -2.52
C PHE A 58 3.91 -5.02 -2.52
N ASN A 59 3.06 -4.82 -1.50
CA ASN A 59 2.31 -3.57 -1.36
C ASN A 59 3.23 -2.35 -1.13
N ALA A 60 4.36 -2.53 -0.44
CA ALA A 60 5.35 -1.47 -0.27
C ALA A 60 5.87 -0.92 -1.60
N ILE A 61 5.96 -1.76 -2.65
CA ILE A 61 6.29 -1.33 -4.02
C ILE A 61 5.19 -0.42 -4.58
N ASN A 62 3.92 -0.76 -4.38
CA ASN A 62 2.79 0.08 -4.80
C ASN A 62 2.76 1.41 -4.04
N CYS A 63 3.04 1.40 -2.73
CA CYS A 63 3.05 2.61 -1.90
C CYS A 63 4.13 3.62 -2.31
N ARG A 64 5.25 3.15 -2.87
CA ARG A 64 6.33 4.03 -3.34
C ARG A 64 5.91 4.94 -4.50
N LYS A 65 5.01 4.50 -5.38
CA LYS A 65 4.50 5.32 -6.49
C LYS A 65 3.06 5.72 -6.25
N ILE A 66 2.88 6.87 -5.61
CA ILE A 66 1.57 7.50 -5.38
C ILE A 66 1.07 8.24 -6.64
N HIS A 67 1.94 8.46 -7.64
CA HIS A 67 1.59 9.18 -8.86
C HIS A 67 1.02 8.23 -9.93
N CYS A 68 -0.09 8.66 -10.52
CA CYS A 68 -0.94 7.96 -11.49
C CYS A 68 -0.25 7.68 -12.85
N GLU A 69 0.95 7.12 -12.86
CA GLU A 69 1.61 6.66 -14.08
C GLU A 69 1.48 5.16 -14.25
N LYS A 70 0.92 4.75 -15.39
CA LYS A 70 0.63 3.35 -15.78
C LYS A 70 1.88 2.48 -15.98
N LYS A 71 3.10 3.00 -15.70
CA LYS A 71 4.38 2.29 -15.83
C LYS A 71 5.04 2.11 -14.45
N ILE A 72 4.64 1.05 -13.74
CA ILE A 72 5.16 0.67 -12.40
C ILE A 72 6.68 0.53 -12.41
N PHE A 73 7.24 -0.03 -13.49
CA PHE A 73 8.67 -0.39 -13.58
C PHE A 73 9.61 0.76 -13.94
N HIS A 74 9.09 1.91 -14.40
CA HIS A 74 9.96 3.01 -14.84
C HIS A 74 10.46 3.82 -13.64
N GLY A 75 11.69 3.58 -13.16
CA GLY A 75 12.31 4.36 -12.08
C GLY A 75 12.40 3.67 -10.70
N ILE A 76 12.04 2.40 -10.58
CA ILE A 76 12.34 1.60 -9.37
C ILE A 76 13.87 1.53 -9.15
N SER A 77 14.65 1.40 -10.23
CA SER A 77 16.11 1.30 -10.17
C SER A 77 16.83 2.63 -9.89
N LYS A 78 16.14 3.79 -9.93
CA LYS A 78 16.77 5.10 -9.69
C LYS A 78 17.12 5.36 -8.22
N ASN A 79 16.57 4.57 -7.29
CA ASN A 79 16.82 4.74 -5.87
C ASN A 79 17.26 3.41 -5.24
N PRO A 80 18.57 3.21 -5.07
CA PRO A 80 19.11 1.94 -4.58
C PRO A 80 18.69 1.64 -3.13
N ILE A 81 18.37 2.66 -2.33
CA ILE A 81 17.99 2.50 -0.91
C ILE A 81 16.72 1.67 -0.79
N PHE A 82 15.72 1.93 -1.63
CA PHE A 82 14.46 1.19 -1.57
C PHE A 82 14.59 -0.25 -2.00
N TYR A 83 15.30 -0.50 -3.10
CA TYR A 83 15.55 -1.87 -3.55
C TYR A 83 16.39 -2.63 -2.51
N GLY A 84 17.35 -1.96 -1.87
CA GLY A 84 18.12 -2.51 -0.75
C GLY A 84 17.23 -2.93 0.43
N ILE A 85 16.38 -2.02 0.94
CA ILE A 85 15.46 -2.34 2.04
C ILE A 85 14.51 -3.48 1.66
N TRP A 86 14.00 -3.46 0.43
CA TRP A 86 13.09 -4.48 -0.07
C TRP A 86 13.76 -5.87 -0.15
N ILE A 87 14.98 -5.95 -0.67
CA ILE A 87 15.74 -7.21 -0.68
C ILE A 87 16.03 -7.68 0.75
N VAL A 88 16.51 -6.78 1.62
CA VAL A 88 16.86 -7.15 2.99
C VAL A 88 15.64 -7.71 3.72
N THR A 89 14.47 -7.06 3.59
CA THR A 89 13.23 -7.57 4.18
C THR A 89 12.80 -8.90 3.57
N PHE A 90 12.98 -9.11 2.26
CA PHE A 90 12.72 -10.41 1.63
C PHE A 90 13.64 -11.52 2.15
N ILE A 91 14.94 -11.27 2.28
CA ILE A 91 15.91 -12.24 2.82
C ILE A 91 15.60 -12.55 4.28
N VAL A 92 15.33 -11.53 5.09
CA VAL A 92 14.90 -11.71 6.49
C VAL A 92 13.65 -12.57 6.56
N GLN A 93 12.68 -12.36 5.66
CA GLN A 93 11.48 -13.18 5.61
C GLN A 93 11.78 -14.65 5.29
N ILE A 94 12.70 -14.93 4.37
CA ILE A 94 13.14 -16.31 4.08
C ILE A 94 13.76 -16.94 5.33
N VAL A 95 14.66 -16.23 6.01
CA VAL A 95 15.33 -16.73 7.23
C VAL A 95 14.31 -16.98 8.34
N LEU A 96 13.34 -16.08 8.52
CA LEU A 96 12.28 -16.23 9.52
C LEU A 96 11.38 -17.42 9.25
N VAL A 97 10.98 -17.68 8.01
CA VAL A 97 10.11 -18.82 7.69
C VAL A 97 10.88 -20.14 7.80
N GLN A 98 12.15 -20.16 7.40
CA GLN A 98 12.93 -21.39 7.38
C GLN A 98 13.51 -21.77 8.75
N TYR A 99 13.89 -20.77 9.57
CA TYR A 99 14.59 -20.97 10.85
C TYR A 99 13.84 -20.39 12.06
N GLY A 100 12.72 -19.69 11.87
CA GLY A 100 11.94 -19.08 12.95
C GLY A 100 11.05 -20.04 13.73
N SER A 101 11.38 -21.34 13.73
CA SER A 101 10.57 -22.35 14.42
C SER A 101 10.53 -22.16 15.93
N PHE A 102 11.63 -21.72 16.53
CA PHE A 102 11.73 -21.54 17.98
C PHE A 102 10.97 -20.30 18.52
N THR A 103 10.99 -19.18 17.79
CA THR A 103 10.44 -17.90 18.28
C THR A 103 9.07 -17.56 17.68
N PHE A 104 8.81 -17.98 16.45
CA PHE A 104 7.58 -17.64 15.72
C PHE A 104 6.70 -18.86 15.45
N SER A 105 7.04 -20.03 16.03
CA SER A 105 6.32 -21.29 15.81
C SER A 105 6.09 -21.59 14.33
N CYS A 106 7.05 -21.20 13.49
CA CYS A 106 7.01 -21.38 12.04
C CYS A 106 7.58 -22.76 11.67
N VAL A 107 6.93 -23.44 10.73
CA VAL A 107 7.45 -24.67 10.12
C VAL A 107 8.09 -24.34 8.78
N ALA A 108 9.24 -24.93 8.50
CA ALA A 108 9.89 -24.83 7.20
C ALA A 108 8.93 -25.21 6.07
N LEU A 109 8.59 -24.24 5.21
CA LEU A 109 7.69 -24.47 4.08
C LEU A 109 8.42 -25.20 2.94
N ALA A 110 7.71 -26.12 2.29
CA ALA A 110 8.19 -26.73 1.05
C ALA A 110 8.26 -25.70 -0.09
N PHE A 111 9.11 -25.97 -1.09
CA PHE A 111 9.28 -25.09 -2.25
C PHE A 111 7.96 -24.82 -3.00
N GLN A 112 7.09 -25.84 -3.12
CA GLN A 112 5.78 -25.70 -3.75
C GLN A 112 4.88 -24.71 -3.00
N GLN A 113 4.89 -24.74 -1.67
CA GLN A 113 4.12 -23.84 -0.81
C GLN A 113 4.64 -22.40 -0.93
N TRP A 114 5.96 -22.23 -1.04
CA TRP A 114 6.61 -20.95 -1.31
C TRP A 114 6.16 -20.32 -2.62
N ILE A 115 6.04 -21.10 -3.70
CA ILE A 115 5.54 -20.60 -4.99
C ILE A 115 4.12 -20.04 -4.84
N TRP A 116 3.24 -20.78 -4.16
CA TRP A 116 1.88 -20.30 -3.88
C TRP A 116 1.88 -19.01 -3.07
N CYS A 117 2.75 -18.92 -2.05
CA CYS A 117 2.88 -17.70 -1.24
C CYS A 117 3.33 -16.50 -2.07
N LEU A 118 4.31 -16.70 -2.96
CA LEU A 118 4.78 -15.66 -3.88
C LEU A 118 3.70 -15.25 -4.87
N LEU A 119 2.90 -16.20 -5.36
CA LEU A 119 1.78 -15.92 -6.27
C LEU A 119 0.76 -14.96 -5.65
N PHE A 120 0.37 -15.21 -4.39
CA PHE A 120 -0.50 -14.30 -3.63
C PHE A 120 0.17 -12.97 -3.29
N GLY A 121 1.48 -12.96 -3.09
CA GLY A 121 2.23 -11.72 -2.91
C GLY A 121 2.19 -10.83 -4.16
N VAL A 122 2.49 -11.42 -5.33
CA VAL A 122 2.52 -10.71 -6.62
C VAL A 122 1.12 -10.25 -7.04
N SER A 123 0.07 -11.00 -6.71
CA SER A 123 -1.30 -10.60 -7.06
C SER A 123 -1.74 -9.27 -6.45
N VAL A 124 -1.10 -8.80 -5.36
CA VAL A 124 -1.29 -7.44 -4.80
C VAL A 124 -0.89 -6.35 -5.80
N LEU A 125 0.15 -6.58 -6.61
CA LEU A 125 0.56 -5.65 -7.66
C LEU A 125 -0.51 -5.53 -8.74
N LEU A 126 -1.12 -6.66 -9.13
CA LEU A 126 -2.22 -6.71 -10.08
C LEU A 126 -3.48 -6.04 -9.51
N TRP A 127 -3.82 -6.33 -8.25
CA TRP A 127 -4.94 -5.71 -7.55
C TRP A 127 -4.83 -4.19 -7.49
N ASN A 128 -3.62 -3.66 -7.31
CA ASN A 128 -3.41 -2.21 -7.34
C ASN A 128 -3.79 -1.60 -8.70
N GLN A 129 -3.55 -2.30 -9.82
CA GLN A 129 -3.99 -1.84 -11.14
C GLN A 129 -5.51 -1.83 -11.26
N VAL A 130 -6.18 -2.86 -10.74
CA VAL A 130 -7.66 -2.91 -10.67
C VAL A 130 -8.21 -1.72 -9.89
N LEU A 131 -7.66 -1.43 -8.70
CA LEU A 131 -8.06 -0.27 -7.90
C LEU A 131 -7.76 1.08 -8.58
N SER A 132 -6.81 1.13 -9.52
CA SER A 132 -6.49 2.34 -10.29
C SER A 132 -7.52 2.63 -11.38
N LEU A 133 -8.24 1.60 -11.88
CA LEU A 133 -9.24 1.75 -12.94
C LEU A 133 -10.53 2.41 -12.46
N ILE A 134 -10.87 2.28 -11.18
CA ILE A 134 -12.11 2.83 -10.61
C ILE A 134 -11.97 4.35 -10.46
N PRO A 135 -12.69 5.19 -11.23
CA PRO A 135 -12.65 6.64 -11.01
C PRO A 135 -13.31 6.99 -9.68
N VAL A 136 -12.69 7.87 -8.90
CA VAL A 136 -13.34 8.48 -7.73
C VAL A 136 -13.87 9.82 -8.19
N THR A 137 -15.19 9.96 -8.27
CA THR A 137 -15.86 11.24 -8.44
C THR A 137 -15.47 12.12 -7.26
N ARG A 138 -14.51 13.03 -7.45
CA ARG A 138 -14.31 14.13 -6.52
C ARG A 138 -15.35 15.18 -6.86
N HIS A 139 -16.34 15.35 -6.00
CA HIS A 139 -16.95 16.66 -5.88
C HIS A 139 -15.87 17.58 -5.32
N ILE A 140 -15.24 18.35 -6.19
CA ILE A 140 -14.53 19.55 -5.78
C ILE A 140 -15.67 20.54 -5.47
N PRO A 141 -15.93 20.92 -4.21
CA PRO A 141 -16.68 22.14 -3.99
C PRO A 141 -15.80 23.25 -4.56
N THR A 142 -16.12 23.67 -5.77
CA THR A 142 -15.64 24.94 -6.31
C THR A 142 -16.20 25.99 -5.35
N SER A 143 -15.45 26.33 -4.30
CA SER A 143 -15.65 27.61 -3.63
C SER A 143 -15.20 28.64 -4.66
N SER A 144 -16.14 28.96 -5.54
CA SER A 144 -16.00 29.97 -6.55
C SER A 144 -15.72 31.28 -5.81
N ALA A 145 -14.74 32.05 -6.29
CA ALA A 145 -14.38 33.37 -5.77
C ALA A 145 -15.56 34.38 -5.75
N SER A 146 -16.76 33.96 -6.18
CA SER A 146 -18.02 34.66 -5.99
C SER A 146 -18.49 34.74 -4.54
N ASP A 147 -18.02 33.87 -3.63
CA ASP A 147 -18.43 33.91 -2.21
C ASP A 147 -17.72 35.02 -1.40
N VAL A 148 -16.74 35.72 -2.00
CA VAL A 148 -16.04 36.88 -1.40
C VAL A 148 -16.38 38.18 -2.17
N TYR A 149 -17.56 38.25 -2.78
CA TYR A 149 -18.08 39.52 -3.28
C TYR A 149 -18.83 40.24 -2.16
N ASP A 150 -18.14 41.15 -1.47
CA ASP A 150 -18.76 42.10 -0.55
C ASP A 150 -19.19 43.36 -1.34
N PRO A 151 -20.50 43.61 -1.52
CA PRO A 151 -21.00 44.74 -2.30
C PRO A 151 -20.74 46.11 -1.65
N THR A 152 -20.18 46.16 -0.44
CA THR A 152 -19.86 47.40 0.27
C THR A 152 -18.45 47.93 0.00
N LEU A 153 -17.57 47.11 -0.61
CA LEU A 153 -16.21 47.51 -0.93
C LEU A 153 -16.15 48.18 -2.32
N PRO A 154 -15.41 49.30 -2.46
CA PRO A 154 -15.18 49.91 -3.77
C PRO A 154 -14.47 48.92 -4.70
N PRO A 155 -14.65 49.02 -6.04
CA PRO A 155 -13.97 48.16 -6.98
C PRO A 155 -12.45 48.23 -6.75
N VAL A 156 -11.84 47.10 -6.41
CA VAL A 156 -10.38 47.03 -6.33
C VAL A 156 -9.88 47.04 -7.77
N GLU A 157 -9.32 48.15 -8.21
CA GLU A 157 -8.55 48.23 -9.44
C GLU A 157 -7.31 47.34 -9.25
N LEU A 158 -7.33 46.15 -9.85
CA LEU A 158 -6.15 45.30 -9.94
C LEU A 158 -5.11 46.02 -10.79
N ASP A 159 -4.12 46.62 -10.14
CA ASP A 159 -2.97 47.23 -10.81
C ASP A 159 -2.36 46.20 -11.77
N ARG A 160 -2.29 46.53 -13.05
CA ARG A 160 -1.81 45.62 -14.12
C ARG A 160 -0.41 45.05 -13.87
N GLU A 161 0.33 45.61 -12.92
CA GLU A 161 1.62 45.08 -12.48
C GLU A 161 1.50 43.77 -11.69
N GLU A 162 0.45 43.57 -10.90
CA GLU A 162 0.32 42.37 -10.05
C GLU A 162 -0.04 41.13 -10.87
N GLN A 163 -0.79 41.31 -11.96
CA GLN A 163 -1.14 40.23 -12.89
C GLN A 163 0.04 39.76 -13.77
N SER A 164 1.10 40.56 -13.86
CA SER A 164 2.31 40.20 -14.59
C SER A 164 3.36 39.47 -13.75
N ARG A 165 3.16 39.38 -12.42
CA ARG A 165 4.12 38.76 -11.51
C ARG A 165 4.00 37.23 -11.59
N PRO A 166 5.05 36.50 -12.02
CA PRO A 166 4.99 35.03 -12.12
C PRO A 166 4.66 34.41 -10.76
N GLU A 167 3.76 33.41 -10.73
CA GLU A 167 3.20 32.76 -9.53
C GLU A 167 4.26 32.27 -8.51
N ALA A 168 5.51 32.09 -8.95
CA ALA A 168 6.64 31.75 -8.10
C ALA A 168 6.93 32.77 -6.98
N ASN A 169 6.49 34.04 -7.11
CA ASN A 169 6.70 35.07 -6.10
C ASN A 169 5.52 35.24 -5.12
N LEU A 170 4.32 34.74 -5.46
CA LEU A 170 3.14 34.85 -4.57
C LEU A 170 3.16 33.83 -3.43
N THR A 171 3.88 32.72 -3.61
CA THR A 171 4.03 31.68 -2.58
C THR A 171 5.06 32.05 -1.50
N LYS A 172 6.01 32.94 -1.80
CA LYS A 172 6.97 33.45 -0.81
C LYS A 172 6.36 34.46 0.16
N ASP A 173 5.30 35.17 -0.23
CA ASP A 173 4.69 36.20 0.62
C ASP A 173 3.70 35.59 1.63
N LYS A 174 3.08 34.45 1.29
CA LYS A 174 2.18 33.74 2.20
C LYS A 174 2.86 33.06 3.39
N SER A 175 4.19 33.10 3.51
CA SER A 175 4.90 32.67 4.72
C SER A 175 5.17 33.79 5.72
N PHE A 176 4.73 35.02 5.46
CA PHE A 176 4.90 36.14 6.39
C PHE A 176 3.52 36.58 6.92
N GLY A 177 3.15 36.07 8.11
CA GLY A 177 2.01 36.62 8.85
C GLY A 177 1.14 35.58 9.54
N TYR A 178 1.68 34.82 10.49
CA TYR A 178 0.89 34.42 11.66
C TYR A 178 1.60 35.02 12.89
N PRO A 179 0.96 35.96 13.63
CA PRO A 179 1.40 36.26 14.99
C PRO A 179 1.16 35.02 15.86
N GLU A 180 2.05 34.82 16.84
CA GLU A 180 2.16 33.64 17.71
C GLU A 180 0.86 33.23 18.42
#